data_AF-A0A5K7TTS3-F1
#
_entry.id   AF-A0A5K7TTS3-F1
#
_cell.length_a   1.000
_cell.length_b   1.000
_cell.length_c   1.000
_cell.angle_alpha   90.00
_cell.angle_beta   90.00
_cell.angle_gamma   90.00
#
_symmetry.space_group_name_H-M   'P 1'
#
loop_
_entity.id
_entity.type
_entity.pdbx_description
1 polymer ?
#
loop_
_entity_poly.entity_id
_entity_poly.type
_entity_poly.pdbx_seq_one_letter_code
_entity_poly.pdbx_strand_id
1 'polypeptide(L)'
;MIRWDECCDVLVVGAGAGGMTAALRAHDLGLDTLLIEKRDQYGGTSVASGGSVRIPDLGRAMLEYLERDTRVRFVAMEPKPFEGAALGEELLRMREPSPGTLLMGRVAMTLTETQVLVHRSKGWLGLAATVLWRYWRDREGRRLSRRDRYLTQGSALVGALRCSLLDRGLPLWLNCPLDQLLMVGHRLGGARVRRDGQWLNIKARHGVIIASGSGERSLAMRPGTQGLYAIGPGTGLGPAMAFGFLAANQIRGKSQQRQGEFTLALTGR
;
A
#
# COMPACT_ATOMS: atom_id res chain seq x y z
N MET A 1 2.31 -20.30 -26.71
CA MET A 1 3.32 -20.00 -25.68
C MET A 1 3.16 -18.53 -25.31
N ILE A 2 3.05 -18.18 -24.02
CA ILE A 2 2.88 -16.77 -23.62
C ILE A 2 4.22 -16.06 -23.77
N ARG A 3 4.25 -14.95 -24.51
CA ARG A 3 5.40 -14.03 -24.57
C ARG A 3 5.35 -13.12 -23.35
N TRP A 4 6.42 -13.10 -22.57
CA TRP A 4 6.56 -12.25 -21.39
C TRP A 4 7.45 -11.05 -21.73
N ASP A 5 6.99 -9.86 -21.39
CA ASP A 5 7.72 -8.61 -21.63
C ASP A 5 8.52 -8.22 -20.40
N GLU A 6 8.02 -8.55 -19.21
CA GLU A 6 8.59 -8.20 -17.91
C GLU A 6 8.50 -9.40 -16.95
N CYS A 7 9.35 -9.44 -15.93
CA CYS A 7 9.39 -10.56 -14.99
C CYS A 7 9.73 -10.07 -13.57
N CYS A 8 8.98 -10.56 -12.59
CA CYS A 8 9.21 -10.34 -11.17
C CYS A 8 8.92 -11.63 -10.38
N ASP A 9 9.27 -11.68 -9.10
CA ASP A 9 8.84 -12.76 -8.20
C ASP A 9 7.39 -12.60 -7.78
N VAL A 10 7.03 -11.38 -7.37
CA VAL A 10 5.70 -11.03 -6.86
C VAL A 10 5.18 -9.80 -7.57
N LEU A 11 4.05 -9.96 -8.24
CA LEU A 11 3.28 -8.85 -8.79
C LEU A 11 2.20 -8.46 -7.80
N VAL A 12 2.20 -7.21 -7.34
CA VAL A 12 1.17 -6.66 -6.47
C VAL A 12 0.33 -5.66 -7.26
N VAL A 13 -1.00 -5.85 -7.26
CA VAL A 13 -1.95 -5.03 -8.00
C VAL A 13 -2.76 -4.17 -7.04
N GLY A 14 -2.62 -2.86 -7.11
CA GLY A 14 -3.31 -1.87 -6.29
C GLY A 14 -2.37 -1.24 -5.25
N ALA A 15 -2.19 0.08 -5.32
CA ALA A 15 -1.31 0.83 -4.42
C ALA A 15 -2.07 1.46 -3.26
N GLY A 16 -2.97 0.69 -2.63
CA GLY A 16 -3.56 1.03 -1.32
C GLY A 16 -2.68 0.55 -0.16
N ALA A 17 -3.12 0.76 1.08
CA ALA A 17 -2.35 0.34 2.26
C ALA A 17 -2.03 -1.17 2.25
N GLY A 18 -3.00 -2.01 1.87
CA GLY A 18 -2.80 -3.46 1.77
C GLY A 18 -1.74 -3.88 0.75
N GLY A 19 -1.78 -3.30 -0.45
CA GLY A 19 -0.82 -3.59 -1.51
C GLY A 19 0.57 -3.06 -1.21
N MET A 20 0.69 -1.86 -0.65
CA MET A 20 1.99 -1.33 -0.22
C MET A 20 2.61 -2.17 0.90
N THR A 21 1.82 -2.59 1.90
CA THR A 21 2.29 -3.49 2.97
C THR A 21 2.74 -4.85 2.40
N ALA A 22 1.97 -5.41 1.46
CA ALA A 22 2.34 -6.64 0.77
C ALA A 22 3.67 -6.50 0.01
N ALA A 23 3.82 -5.40 -0.73
CA ALA A 23 5.01 -5.14 -1.54
C ALA A 23 6.26 -4.93 -0.68
N LEU A 24 6.15 -4.11 0.38
CA LEU A 24 7.21 -3.93 1.37
C LEU A 24 7.64 -5.26 1.96
N ARG A 25 6.67 -6.07 2.42
CA ARG A 25 6.98 -7.34 3.07
C ARG A 25 7.60 -8.34 2.09
N ALA A 26 7.09 -8.43 0.86
CA ALA A 26 7.66 -9.32 -0.15
C ALA A 26 9.11 -8.96 -0.46
N HIS A 27 9.38 -7.66 -0.64
CA HIS A 27 10.73 -7.15 -0.85
C HIS A 27 11.67 -7.46 0.32
N ASP A 28 11.24 -7.22 1.56
CA ASP A 28 12.05 -7.47 2.75
C ASP A 28 12.27 -8.97 3.03
N LEU A 29 11.50 -9.84 2.36
CA LEU A 29 11.73 -11.29 2.29
C LEU A 29 12.68 -11.69 1.15
N GLY A 30 13.26 -10.73 0.44
CA GLY A 30 14.19 -10.92 -0.67
C GLY A 30 13.52 -11.31 -1.99
N LEU A 31 12.26 -10.95 -2.20
CA LEU A 31 11.53 -11.20 -3.45
C LEU A 31 11.56 -9.96 -4.35
N ASP A 32 11.90 -10.17 -5.61
CA ASP A 32 11.80 -9.17 -6.67
C ASP A 32 10.33 -8.77 -6.87
N THR A 33 9.97 -7.57 -6.43
CA THR A 33 8.57 -7.18 -6.25
C THR A 33 8.22 -5.99 -7.12
N LEU A 34 7.16 -6.13 -7.90
CA LEU A 34 6.60 -5.07 -8.72
C LEU A 34 5.20 -4.70 -8.24
N LEU A 35 4.98 -3.42 -7.93
CA LEU A 35 3.68 -2.87 -7.56
C LEU A 35 3.09 -2.08 -8.73
N ILE A 36 1.84 -2.33 -9.09
CA ILE A 36 1.12 -1.59 -10.14
C ILE A 36 -0.16 -0.95 -9.60
N GLU A 37 -0.54 0.20 -10.14
CA GLU A 37 -1.76 0.93 -9.82
C GLU A 37 -2.39 1.46 -11.10
N LYS A 38 -3.72 1.29 -11.21
CA LYS A 38 -4.45 1.65 -12.42
C LYS A 38 -4.54 3.15 -12.65
N ARG A 39 -4.55 3.95 -11.58
CA ARG A 39 -4.67 5.40 -11.65
C ARG A 39 -3.31 6.07 -11.77
N ASP A 40 -3.33 7.34 -12.12
CA ASP A 40 -2.20 8.28 -12.05
C ASP A 40 -1.81 8.65 -10.61
N GLN A 41 -2.60 8.20 -9.62
CA GLN A 41 -2.39 8.46 -8.20
C GLN A 41 -2.47 7.20 -7.36
N TYR A 42 -1.61 7.11 -6.34
CA TYR A 42 -1.61 6.01 -5.37
C TYR A 42 -2.42 6.34 -4.10
N GLY A 43 -2.62 5.32 -3.26
CA GLY A 43 -3.25 5.42 -1.95
C GLY A 43 -4.71 5.00 -1.91
N GLY A 44 -5.45 5.13 -3.03
CA GLY A 44 -6.82 4.65 -3.13
C GLY A 44 -7.76 5.20 -2.06
N THR A 45 -8.70 4.38 -1.58
CA THR A 45 -9.60 4.76 -0.48
C THR A 45 -8.90 4.82 0.87
N SER A 46 -7.68 4.26 1.00
CA SER A 46 -6.91 4.31 2.25
C SER A 46 -6.56 5.74 2.66
N VAL A 47 -6.26 6.62 1.69
CA VAL A 47 -5.97 8.04 1.98
C VAL A 47 -7.18 8.77 2.57
N ALA A 48 -8.38 8.47 2.06
CA ALA A 48 -9.63 9.10 2.51
C ALA A 48 -10.19 8.49 3.80
N SER A 49 -9.53 7.46 4.35
CA SER A 49 -9.97 6.81 5.58
C SER A 49 -9.47 7.54 6.83
N GLY A 50 -10.12 7.32 7.97
CA GLY A 50 -9.63 7.75 9.29
C GLY A 50 -8.32 7.04 9.71
N GLY A 51 -7.73 6.17 8.89
CA GLY A 51 -6.46 5.53 9.20
C GLY A 51 -6.51 4.50 10.32
N SER A 52 -7.64 4.33 11.01
CA SER A 52 -7.78 3.37 12.11
C SER A 52 -7.53 1.94 11.62
N VAL A 53 -6.54 1.31 12.24
CA VAL A 53 -6.14 -0.06 11.96
C VAL A 53 -6.70 -0.95 13.06
N ARG A 54 -7.97 -1.36 12.96
CA ARG A 54 -8.48 -2.40 13.88
C ARG A 54 -7.98 -3.76 13.42
N ILE A 55 -7.38 -4.53 14.31
CA ILE A 55 -6.70 -5.77 13.94
C ILE A 55 -7.26 -6.93 14.75
N PRO A 56 -7.62 -8.05 14.10
CA PRO A 56 -7.74 -9.34 14.78
C PRO A 56 -6.36 -9.85 15.25
N ASP A 57 -6.31 -10.88 16.10
CA ASP A 57 -5.05 -11.38 16.70
C ASP A 57 -3.91 -11.65 15.69
N LEU A 58 -4.26 -12.01 14.46
CA LEU A 58 -3.33 -12.36 13.38
C LEU A 58 -2.47 -11.19 12.83
N GLY A 59 -2.78 -9.93 13.15
CA GLY A 59 -2.02 -8.79 12.60
C GLY A 59 -1.02 -8.12 13.55
N ARG A 60 -0.74 -8.69 14.73
CA ARG A 60 0.30 -8.18 15.64
C ARG A 60 1.69 -8.20 15.00
N ALA A 61 2.08 -9.32 14.38
CA ALA A 61 3.37 -9.44 13.70
C ALA A 61 3.51 -8.44 12.53
N MET A 62 2.41 -8.13 11.85
CA MET A 62 2.39 -7.08 10.81
C MET A 62 2.64 -5.70 11.42
N LEU A 63 2.02 -5.36 12.55
CA LEU A 63 2.28 -4.07 13.21
C LEU A 63 3.73 -3.96 13.67
N GLU A 64 4.25 -4.98 14.34
CA GLU A 64 5.64 -4.99 14.80
C GLU A 64 6.61 -4.79 13.63
N TYR A 65 6.36 -5.48 12.51
CA TYR A 65 7.10 -5.26 11.27
C TYR A 65 6.98 -3.82 10.76
N LEU A 66 5.76 -3.27 10.65
CA LEU A 66 5.57 -1.91 10.16
C LEU A 66 6.27 -0.87 11.06
N GLU A 67 6.18 -1.01 12.37
CA GLU A 67 6.78 -0.07 13.31
C GLU A 67 8.30 -0.21 13.42
N ARG A 68 8.84 -1.43 13.27
CA ARG A 68 10.28 -1.69 13.34
C ARG A 68 10.99 -1.38 12.03
N ASP A 69 10.46 -1.87 10.92
CA ASP A 69 11.19 -1.96 9.65
C ASP A 69 10.76 -0.88 8.65
N THR A 70 9.66 -0.16 8.90
CA THR A 70 9.15 0.89 7.99
C THR A 70 9.06 2.25 8.69
N ARG A 71 8.59 3.29 8.00
CA ARG A 71 8.32 4.62 8.58
C ARG A 71 6.96 4.74 9.26
N VAL A 72 6.13 3.70 9.20
CA VAL A 72 4.79 3.71 9.78
C VAL A 72 4.87 3.64 11.32
N ARG A 73 4.11 4.47 12.03
CA ARG A 73 4.04 4.44 13.51
C ARG A 73 2.58 4.58 13.95
N PHE A 74 2.19 3.86 14.99
CA PHE A 74 0.83 3.92 15.54
C PHE A 74 0.81 4.42 16.99
N VAL A 75 -0.33 4.96 17.40
CA VAL A 75 -0.73 5.18 18.81
C VAL A 75 -2.19 4.78 18.92
N ALA A 76 -2.52 3.88 19.85
CA ALA A 76 -3.88 3.40 20.04
C ALA A 76 -4.56 2.98 18.71
N MET A 77 -3.81 2.29 17.84
CA MET A 77 -4.25 1.82 16.52
C MET A 77 -4.57 2.91 15.48
N GLU A 78 -4.17 4.16 15.74
CA GLU A 78 -4.20 5.25 14.79
C GLU A 78 -2.79 5.60 14.31
N PRO A 79 -2.58 5.87 13.01
CA PRO A 79 -1.28 6.28 12.50
C PRO A 79 -0.91 7.65 13.07
N LYS A 80 0.33 7.78 13.54
CA LYS A 80 0.88 9.08 13.91
C LYS A 80 0.90 10.00 12.68
N PRO A 81 0.78 11.32 12.87
CA PRO A 81 1.02 12.28 11.81
C PRO A 81 2.37 12.04 11.14
N PHE A 82 2.43 12.26 9.83
CA PHE A 82 3.63 12.01 9.03
C PHE A 82 4.00 13.26 8.24
N GLU A 83 5.29 13.61 8.27
CA GLU A 83 5.82 14.76 7.54
C GLU A 83 5.99 14.40 6.05
N GLY A 84 5.02 14.83 5.24
CA GLY A 84 4.97 14.60 3.80
C GLY A 84 6.10 15.27 3.02
N ALA A 85 6.91 16.13 3.65
CA ALA A 85 8.15 16.63 3.05
C ALA A 85 9.10 15.49 2.63
N ALA A 86 9.08 14.36 3.35
CA ALA A 86 9.87 13.18 3.02
C ALA A 86 9.47 12.49 1.70
N LEU A 87 8.30 12.82 1.14
CA LEU A 87 7.86 12.32 -0.16
C LEU A 87 8.30 13.22 -1.33
N GLY A 88 8.72 14.47 -1.07
CA GLY A 88 9.03 15.41 -2.14
C GLY A 88 7.90 15.54 -3.16
N GLU A 89 8.23 15.42 -4.45
CA GLU A 89 7.25 15.48 -5.55
C GLU A 89 6.28 14.28 -5.57
N GLU A 90 6.66 13.14 -4.99
CA GLU A 90 5.77 11.96 -4.93
C GLU A 90 4.51 12.24 -4.13
N LEU A 91 4.50 13.26 -3.25
CA LEU A 91 3.31 13.71 -2.57
C LEU A 91 2.19 14.15 -3.54
N LEU A 92 2.55 14.71 -4.69
CA LEU A 92 1.59 15.15 -5.71
C LEU A 92 0.95 13.98 -6.45
N ARG A 93 1.63 12.84 -6.50
CA ARG A 93 1.13 11.56 -7.04
C ARG A 93 0.34 10.76 -6.01
N MET A 94 0.29 11.17 -4.75
CA MET A 94 -0.67 10.62 -3.79
C MET A 94 -2.06 11.16 -4.11
N ARG A 95 -3.10 10.34 -3.93
CA ARG A 95 -4.46 10.84 -3.92
C ARG A 95 -4.65 11.88 -2.82
N GLU A 96 -5.51 12.87 -3.03
CA GLU A 96 -5.86 13.82 -1.97
C GLU A 96 -6.78 13.20 -0.92
N PRO A 97 -6.64 13.59 0.36
CA PRO A 97 -7.68 13.38 1.35
C PRO A 97 -9.00 13.96 0.88
N SER A 98 -10.12 13.46 1.41
CA SER A 98 -11.40 14.05 1.05
C SER A 98 -11.49 15.49 1.59
N PRO A 99 -12.09 16.43 0.86
CA PRO A 99 -12.22 17.81 1.35
C PRO A 99 -12.91 17.91 2.71
N GLY A 100 -13.82 16.98 3.02
CA GLY A 100 -14.52 16.91 4.30
C GLY A 100 -13.64 16.51 5.50
N THR A 101 -12.46 15.92 5.28
CA THR A 101 -11.51 15.63 6.36
C THR A 101 -10.48 16.74 6.56
N LEU A 102 -10.56 17.82 5.78
CA LEU A 102 -9.62 18.93 5.83
C LEU A 102 -10.29 20.21 6.33
N LEU A 103 -9.64 20.92 7.24
CA LEU A 103 -10.08 22.26 7.64
C LEU A 103 -9.92 23.21 6.46
N MET A 104 -11.00 23.91 6.11
CA MET A 104 -11.08 24.81 4.94
C MET A 104 -10.69 24.11 3.62
N GLY A 105 -10.89 22.79 3.54
CA GLY A 105 -10.53 21.98 2.37
C GLY A 105 -9.03 21.91 2.08
N ARG A 106 -8.18 22.31 3.03
CA ARG A 106 -6.73 22.43 2.81
C ARG A 106 -5.87 21.90 3.95
N VAL A 107 -6.23 22.23 5.19
CA VAL A 107 -5.37 22.00 6.35
C VAL A 107 -5.73 20.67 7.01
N ALA A 108 -4.74 19.80 7.13
CA ALA A 108 -4.95 18.50 7.74
C ALA A 108 -4.88 18.61 9.27
N MET A 109 -5.74 17.83 9.93
CA MET A 109 -5.85 17.78 11.38
C MET A 109 -5.91 16.34 11.85
N THR A 110 -5.42 16.10 13.06
CA THR A 110 -5.66 14.83 13.74
C THR A 110 -7.10 14.77 14.25
N LEU A 111 -7.57 13.56 14.57
CA LEU A 111 -8.88 13.40 15.18
C LEU A 111 -8.96 14.16 16.52
N THR A 112 -7.92 14.08 17.35
CA THR A 112 -7.85 14.82 18.62
C THR A 112 -7.90 16.33 18.42
N GLU A 113 -7.16 16.88 17.46
CA GLU A 113 -7.21 18.32 17.14
C GLU A 113 -8.62 18.74 16.67
N THR A 114 -9.22 17.92 15.82
CA THR A 114 -10.59 18.14 15.31
C THR A 114 -11.61 18.15 16.45
N GLN A 115 -11.51 17.21 17.39
CA GLN A 115 -12.39 17.11 18.55
C GLN A 115 -12.32 18.37 19.42
N VAL A 116 -11.12 18.87 19.70
CA VAL A 116 -10.92 20.10 20.50
C VAL A 116 -11.55 21.32 19.82
N LEU A 117 -11.39 21.45 18.50
CA LEU A 117 -11.92 22.58 17.74
C LEU A 117 -13.44 22.54 17.62
N VAL A 118 -14.03 21.38 17.32
CA VAL A 118 -15.48 21.22 17.15
C VAL A 118 -16.21 21.43 18.49
N HIS A 119 -15.70 20.85 19.57
CA HIS A 119 -16.31 20.98 20.90
C HIS A 119 -15.92 22.29 21.61
N ARG A 120 -15.09 23.14 20.99
CA ARG A 120 -14.53 24.36 21.60
C ARG A 120 -13.98 24.11 23.00
N SER A 121 -13.29 22.98 23.17
CA SER A 121 -12.71 22.58 24.45
C SER A 121 -11.64 23.59 24.91
N LYS A 122 -11.22 23.51 26.18
CA LYS A 122 -10.20 24.42 26.74
C LYS A 122 -8.96 24.47 25.83
N GLY A 123 -8.57 25.67 25.41
CA GLY A 123 -7.41 25.91 24.54
C GLY A 123 -7.69 25.88 23.02
N TRP A 124 -8.94 25.72 22.59
CA TRP A 124 -9.28 25.60 21.16
C TRP A 124 -8.80 26.77 20.28
N LEU A 125 -8.83 28.02 20.79
CA LEU A 125 -8.33 29.19 20.05
C LEU A 125 -6.82 29.09 19.77
N GLY A 126 -6.04 28.70 20.78
CA GLY A 126 -4.60 28.51 20.64
C GLY A 126 -4.27 27.37 19.69
N LEU A 127 -5.04 26.27 19.75
CA LEU A 127 -4.90 25.17 18.81
C LEU A 127 -5.23 25.61 17.37
N ALA A 128 -6.32 26.36 17.17
CA ALA A 128 -6.69 26.88 15.85
C ALA A 128 -5.57 27.72 15.26
N ALA A 129 -5.00 28.64 16.04
CA ALA A 129 -3.84 29.45 15.64
C ALA A 129 -2.64 28.56 15.29
N THR A 130 -2.37 27.52 16.08
CA THR A 130 -1.25 26.59 15.85
C THR A 130 -1.42 25.78 14.56
N VAL A 131 -2.61 25.23 14.31
CA VAL A 131 -2.92 24.46 13.10
C VAL A 131 -2.80 25.33 11.86
N LEU A 132 -3.34 26.55 11.90
CA LEU A 132 -3.19 27.50 10.79
C LEU A 132 -1.72 27.90 10.60
N TRP A 133 -1.01 28.24 11.69
CA TRP A 133 0.41 28.59 11.63
C TRP A 133 1.27 27.47 11.03
N ARG A 134 1.01 26.20 11.41
CA ARG A 134 1.67 25.01 10.84
C ARG A 134 1.54 24.96 9.32
N TYR A 135 0.35 25.24 8.79
CA TYR A 135 0.10 25.28 7.35
C TYR A 135 0.82 26.46 6.66
N TRP A 136 0.69 27.67 7.22
CA TRP A 136 1.21 28.89 6.59
C TRP A 136 2.74 29.02 6.66
N ARG A 137 3.38 28.50 7.71
CA ARG A 137 4.85 28.54 7.85
C ARG A 137 5.57 27.64 6.84
N ASP A 138 4.87 26.67 6.24
CA ASP A 138 5.40 25.75 5.25
C ASP A 138 5.59 26.43 3.86
N ARG A 139 6.50 27.40 3.79
CA ARG A 139 6.72 28.22 2.58
C ARG A 139 7.18 27.40 1.38
N GLU A 140 8.04 26.41 1.59
CA GLU A 140 8.52 25.54 0.52
C GLU A 140 7.40 24.66 -0.04
N GLY A 141 6.60 24.04 0.84
CA GLY A 141 5.44 23.28 0.40
C GLY A 141 4.42 24.16 -0.31
N ARG A 142 4.23 25.40 0.15
CA ARG A 142 3.31 26.37 -0.49
C ARG A 142 3.77 26.81 -1.87
N ARG A 143 5.09 26.81 -2.14
CA ARG A 143 5.62 27.06 -3.49
C ARG A 143 5.33 25.88 -4.43
N LEU A 144 5.36 24.65 -3.92
CA LEU A 144 5.11 23.45 -4.73
C LEU A 144 3.61 23.19 -4.97
N SER A 145 2.77 23.30 -3.94
CA SER A 145 1.33 23.07 -4.07
C SER A 145 0.51 23.66 -2.92
N ARG A 146 -0.82 23.61 -3.05
CA ARG A 146 -1.75 23.98 -1.97
C ARG A 146 -2.02 22.85 -0.98
N ARG A 147 -1.52 21.63 -1.23
CA ARG A 147 -1.72 20.47 -0.36
C ARG A 147 -0.95 20.62 0.93
N ASP A 148 -1.56 20.34 2.08
CA ASP A 148 -0.84 20.31 3.34
C ASP A 148 0.18 19.16 3.34
N ARG A 149 1.40 19.45 3.80
CA ARG A 149 2.46 18.43 3.93
C ARG A 149 2.40 17.73 5.29
N TYR A 150 1.64 18.25 6.24
CA TYR A 150 1.39 17.58 7.51
C TYR A 150 0.30 16.52 7.32
N LEU A 151 0.69 15.28 7.02
CA LEU A 151 -0.28 14.22 6.74
C LEU A 151 -0.84 13.65 8.04
N THR A 152 -2.14 13.40 8.07
CA THR A 152 -2.83 12.81 9.23
C THR A 152 -3.69 11.61 8.80
N GLN A 153 -4.04 10.74 9.77
CA GLN A 153 -5.01 9.65 9.56
C GLN A 153 -4.58 8.74 8.38
N GLY A 154 -5.49 8.36 7.48
CA GLY A 154 -5.18 7.48 6.34
C GLY A 154 -4.10 8.02 5.40
N SER A 155 -4.03 9.34 5.21
CA SER A 155 -2.99 9.97 4.39
C SER A 155 -1.60 9.84 5.04
N ALA A 156 -1.50 9.91 6.37
CA ALA A 156 -0.23 9.69 7.08
C ALA A 156 0.27 8.26 6.91
N LEU A 157 -0.63 7.29 7.04
CA LEU A 157 -0.29 5.88 6.84
C LEU A 157 0.21 5.62 5.41
N VAL A 158 -0.54 6.07 4.40
CA VAL A 158 -0.16 5.89 3.00
C VAL A 158 1.13 6.62 2.68
N GLY A 159 1.31 7.84 3.19
CA GLY A 159 2.54 8.60 3.01
C GLY A 159 3.76 7.89 3.61
N ALA A 160 3.62 7.37 4.83
CA ALA A 160 4.68 6.59 5.48
C ALA A 160 5.00 5.28 4.74
N LEU A 161 3.98 4.56 4.27
CA LEU A 161 4.14 3.34 3.46
C LEU A 161 4.85 3.65 2.14
N ARG A 162 4.43 4.70 1.42
CA ARG A 162 5.06 5.11 0.17
C ARG A 162 6.50 5.52 0.37
N CYS A 163 6.79 6.30 1.41
CA CYS A 163 8.15 6.71 1.73
C CYS A 163 9.03 5.48 2.05
N SER A 164 8.47 4.49 2.74
CA SER A 164 9.16 3.22 3.02
C SER A 164 9.45 2.39 1.75
N LEU A 165 8.57 2.47 0.74
CA LEU A 165 8.82 1.85 -0.57
C LEU A 165 9.95 2.57 -1.31
N LEU A 166 9.97 3.90 -1.26
CA LEU A 166 11.01 4.73 -1.89
C LEU A 166 12.38 4.48 -1.26
N ASP A 167 12.46 4.36 0.08
CA ASP A 167 13.70 4.04 0.80
C ASP A 167 14.34 2.71 0.32
N ARG A 168 13.51 1.80 -0.22
CA ARG A 168 13.93 0.49 -0.74
C ARG A 168 14.09 0.45 -2.26
N GLY A 169 13.82 1.55 -2.97
CA GLY A 169 13.82 1.57 -4.43
C GLY A 169 12.75 0.69 -5.08
N LEU A 170 11.64 0.40 -4.38
CA LEU A 170 10.59 -0.47 -4.89
C LEU A 170 9.82 0.18 -6.05
N PRO A 171 9.74 -0.47 -7.23
CA PRO A 171 9.04 0.09 -8.37
C PRO A 171 7.52 0.11 -8.13
N LEU A 172 6.92 1.27 -8.38
CA LEU A 172 5.48 1.49 -8.43
C LEU A 172 5.12 2.04 -9.81
N TRP A 173 4.37 1.28 -10.61
CA TRP A 173 3.86 1.75 -11.90
C TRP A 173 2.45 2.30 -11.73
N LEU A 174 2.32 3.61 -11.93
CA LEU A 174 1.03 4.29 -12.04
C LEU A 174 0.53 4.20 -13.49
N ASN A 175 -0.75 4.52 -13.72
CA ASN A 175 -1.40 4.41 -15.03
C ASN A 175 -1.30 3.01 -15.63
N CYS A 176 -1.29 1.98 -14.78
CA CYS A 176 -1.06 0.61 -15.16
C CYS A 176 -2.24 -0.29 -14.76
N PRO A 177 -3.39 -0.19 -15.46
CA PRO A 177 -4.53 -1.05 -15.15
C PRO A 177 -4.22 -2.52 -15.47
N LEU A 178 -4.60 -3.38 -14.53
CA LEU A 178 -4.70 -4.81 -14.76
C LEU A 178 -5.84 -5.09 -15.74
N ASP A 179 -5.58 -5.91 -16.75
CA ASP A 179 -6.59 -6.34 -17.72
C ASP A 179 -6.97 -7.80 -17.55
N GLN A 180 -5.97 -8.70 -17.52
CA GLN A 180 -6.24 -10.13 -17.41
C GLN A 180 -5.15 -10.85 -16.61
N LEU A 181 -5.57 -11.81 -15.79
CA LEU A 181 -4.65 -12.75 -15.14
C LEU A 181 -4.27 -13.88 -16.09
N LEU A 182 -2.98 -14.18 -16.20
CA LEU A 182 -2.43 -15.12 -17.18
C LEU A 182 -2.11 -16.46 -16.53
N MET A 183 -2.77 -17.52 -17.00
CA MET A 183 -2.59 -18.88 -16.50
C MET A 183 -1.54 -19.64 -17.31
N VAL A 184 -0.69 -20.40 -16.61
CA VAL A 184 0.26 -21.36 -17.18
C VAL A 184 -0.14 -22.74 -16.66
N GLY A 185 -0.87 -23.50 -17.46
CA GLY A 185 -1.55 -24.72 -17.02
C GLY A 185 -2.58 -24.41 -15.93
N HIS A 186 -2.44 -25.04 -14.76
CA HIS A 186 -3.33 -24.82 -13.61
C HIS A 186 -2.83 -23.75 -12.62
N ARG A 187 -1.71 -23.08 -12.92
CA ARG A 187 -1.08 -22.09 -12.04
C ARG A 187 -1.18 -20.69 -12.62
N LEU A 188 -1.35 -19.69 -11.75
CA LEU A 188 -1.19 -18.29 -12.15
C LEU A 188 0.28 -18.00 -12.47
N GLY A 189 0.55 -17.63 -13.73
CA GLY A 189 1.90 -17.33 -14.21
C GLY A 189 2.24 -15.84 -14.23
N GLY A 190 1.24 -14.96 -14.15
CA GLY A 190 1.43 -13.52 -14.22
C GLY A 190 0.15 -12.77 -14.58
N ALA A 191 0.31 -11.59 -15.18
CA ALA A 191 -0.81 -10.76 -15.60
C ALA A 191 -0.50 -9.96 -16.87
N ARG A 192 -1.54 -9.70 -17.67
CA ARG A 192 -1.54 -8.71 -18.74
C ARG A 192 -2.00 -7.38 -18.17
N VAL A 193 -1.21 -6.35 -18.41
CA VAL A 193 -1.47 -4.98 -17.98
C VAL A 193 -1.40 -4.05 -19.18
N ARG A 194 -1.99 -2.86 -19.04
CA ARG A 194 -1.79 -1.78 -20.00
C ARG A 194 -0.85 -0.75 -19.39
N ARG A 195 0.13 -0.26 -20.15
CA ARG A 195 1.02 0.83 -19.71
C ARG A 195 1.48 1.62 -20.92
N ASP A 196 1.47 2.94 -20.81
CA ASP A 196 1.92 3.85 -21.88
C ASP A 196 1.30 3.53 -23.26
N GLY A 197 0.02 3.15 -23.25
CA GLY A 197 -0.73 2.77 -24.45
C GLY A 197 -0.46 1.35 -24.97
N GLN A 198 0.51 0.63 -24.42
CA GLN A 198 0.92 -0.72 -24.84
C GLN A 198 0.39 -1.81 -23.89
N TRP A 199 0.23 -3.00 -24.44
CA TRP A 199 -0.09 -4.21 -23.67
C TRP A 199 1.20 -4.93 -23.29
N LEU A 200 1.38 -5.19 -22.00
CA LEU A 200 2.54 -5.88 -21.46
C LEU A 200 2.10 -7.11 -20.67
N ASN A 201 2.77 -8.23 -20.89
CA ASN A 201 2.61 -9.44 -20.11
C ASN A 201 3.73 -9.50 -19.06
N ILE A 202 3.35 -9.33 -17.80
CA ILE A 202 4.26 -9.40 -16.65
C ILE A 202 4.20 -10.81 -16.07
N LYS A 203 5.34 -11.51 -16.06
CA LYS A 203 5.50 -12.80 -15.40
C LYS A 203 5.67 -12.60 -13.89
N ALA A 204 4.96 -13.38 -13.09
CA ALA A 204 5.12 -13.44 -11.64
C ALA A 204 5.61 -14.84 -11.23
N ARG A 205 6.89 -14.98 -10.90
CA ARG A 205 7.55 -16.29 -10.68
C ARG A 205 6.98 -17.03 -9.48
N HIS A 206 6.46 -16.34 -8.48
CA HIS A 206 5.97 -16.94 -7.24
C HIS A 206 4.49 -16.66 -6.96
N GLY A 207 3.97 -15.49 -7.31
CA GLY A 207 2.52 -15.25 -7.25
C GLY A 207 2.10 -13.81 -7.55
N VAL A 208 0.78 -13.61 -7.63
CA VAL A 208 0.15 -12.29 -7.79
C VAL A 208 -0.70 -12.00 -6.57
N ILE A 209 -0.55 -10.80 -6.01
CA ILE A 209 -1.36 -10.28 -4.91
C ILE A 209 -2.31 -9.21 -5.47
N ILE A 210 -3.62 -9.41 -5.33
CA ILE A 210 -4.65 -8.46 -5.74
C ILE A 210 -5.12 -7.68 -4.52
N ALA A 211 -4.78 -6.39 -4.51
CA ALA A 211 -5.06 -5.41 -3.47
C ALA A 211 -5.83 -4.19 -4.03
N SER A 212 -6.60 -4.35 -5.12
CA SER A 212 -7.29 -3.26 -5.82
C SER A 212 -8.58 -2.76 -5.16
N GLY A 213 -8.91 -3.28 -3.96
CA GLY A 213 -10.08 -2.88 -3.18
C GLY A 213 -11.42 -3.30 -3.81
N SER A 214 -12.53 -2.71 -3.34
CA SER A 214 -13.89 -3.14 -3.72
C SER A 214 -14.36 -2.79 -5.13
N GLY A 215 -13.54 -2.09 -5.90
CA GLY A 215 -13.94 -1.54 -7.21
C GLY A 215 -13.91 -2.54 -8.35
N GLU A 216 -13.32 -3.73 -8.19
CA GLU A 216 -13.14 -4.70 -9.27
C GLU A 216 -13.91 -5.98 -8.99
N ARG A 217 -15.23 -5.90 -9.17
CA ARG A 217 -16.18 -7.03 -9.11
C ARG A 217 -15.97 -8.07 -10.23
N SER A 218 -14.95 -7.92 -11.09
CA SER A 218 -14.87 -8.59 -12.39
C SER A 218 -13.72 -9.58 -12.57
N LEU A 219 -12.86 -9.78 -11.56
CA LEU A 219 -11.85 -10.85 -11.62
C LEU A 219 -12.52 -12.21 -11.31
N ALA A 220 -13.29 -12.71 -12.28
CA ALA A 220 -13.89 -14.03 -12.25
C ALA A 220 -12.79 -15.10 -12.35
N MET A 221 -12.21 -15.47 -11.21
CA MET A 221 -11.32 -16.62 -11.09
C MET A 221 -11.91 -17.67 -10.16
N ARG A 222 -11.58 -18.93 -10.43
CA ARG A 222 -12.02 -20.05 -9.62
C ARG A 222 -11.42 -19.92 -8.21
N PRO A 223 -12.23 -20.07 -7.13
CA PRO A 223 -11.72 -20.20 -5.78
C PRO A 223 -10.59 -21.25 -5.72
N GLY A 224 -9.49 -20.93 -5.03
CA GLY A 224 -8.35 -21.85 -4.90
C GLY A 224 -7.30 -21.82 -6.01
N THR A 225 -7.32 -20.81 -6.90
CA THR A 225 -6.28 -20.64 -7.94
C THR A 225 -4.88 -20.54 -7.31
N GLN A 226 -3.99 -21.48 -7.66
CA GLN A 226 -2.64 -21.52 -7.10
C GLN A 226 -1.82 -20.28 -7.51
N GLY A 227 -1.30 -19.57 -6.50
CA GLY A 227 -0.46 -18.39 -6.69
C GLY A 227 -1.23 -17.06 -6.76
N LEU A 228 -2.55 -17.07 -6.57
CA LEU A 228 -3.39 -15.88 -6.44
C LEU A 228 -3.71 -15.60 -4.96
N TYR A 229 -3.53 -14.36 -4.52
CA TYR A 229 -3.90 -13.89 -3.18
C TYR A 229 -4.73 -12.61 -3.32
N ALA A 230 -5.99 -12.61 -2.92
CA ALA A 230 -6.89 -11.47 -3.10
C ALA A 230 -7.35 -10.87 -1.77
N ILE A 231 -7.32 -9.54 -1.69
CA ILE A 231 -7.89 -8.76 -0.59
C ILE A 231 -9.31 -8.34 -1.01
N GLY A 232 -10.31 -8.85 -0.27
CA GLY A 232 -11.71 -8.70 -0.64
C GLY A 232 -12.26 -7.27 -0.59
N PRO A 233 -13.38 -7.00 -1.30
CA PRO A 233 -14.09 -5.72 -1.29
C PRO A 233 -14.57 -5.35 0.13
N GLY A 234 -14.48 -4.06 0.49
CA GLY A 234 -15.04 -3.54 1.76
C GLY A 234 -14.24 -3.91 3.00
N THR A 235 -13.04 -4.49 2.83
CA THR A 235 -12.13 -4.79 3.93
C THR A 235 -11.64 -3.50 4.57
N GLY A 236 -11.74 -3.42 5.89
CA GLY A 236 -11.13 -2.35 6.67
C GLY A 236 -9.61 -2.33 6.49
N LEU A 237 -9.00 -1.21 6.84
CA LEU A 237 -7.57 -0.95 6.63
C LEU A 237 -6.67 -2.03 7.28
N GLY A 238 -6.99 -2.43 8.52
CA GLY A 238 -6.27 -3.47 9.25
C GLY A 238 -6.30 -4.84 8.56
N PRO A 239 -7.48 -5.43 8.30
CA PRO A 239 -7.59 -6.67 7.54
C PRO A 239 -6.86 -6.62 6.19
N ALA A 240 -7.02 -5.53 5.42
CA ALA A 240 -6.36 -5.40 4.12
C ALA A 240 -4.83 -5.48 4.23
N MET A 241 -4.23 -4.77 5.20
CA MET A 241 -2.79 -4.83 5.44
C MET A 241 -2.35 -6.19 5.97
N ALA A 242 -3.11 -6.80 6.87
CA ALA A 242 -2.79 -8.12 7.43
C ALA A 242 -2.80 -9.20 6.33
N PHE A 243 -3.80 -9.20 5.45
CA PHE A 243 -3.84 -10.10 4.31
C PHE A 243 -2.65 -9.89 3.35
N GLY A 244 -2.30 -8.63 3.06
CA GLY A 244 -1.13 -8.32 2.24
C GLY A 244 0.17 -8.87 2.84
N PHE A 245 0.38 -8.65 4.14
CA PHE A 245 1.53 -9.15 4.88
C PHE A 245 1.61 -10.68 4.88
N LEU A 246 0.48 -11.36 5.16
CA LEU A 246 0.42 -12.82 5.18
C LEU A 246 0.61 -13.44 3.80
N ALA A 247 0.04 -12.83 2.76
CA ALA A 247 0.23 -13.27 1.38
C ALA A 247 1.72 -13.24 0.99
N ALA A 248 2.44 -12.17 1.33
CA ALA A 248 3.87 -12.08 1.09
C ALA A 248 4.66 -13.19 1.81
N ASN A 249 4.39 -13.43 3.09
CA ASN A 249 5.03 -14.51 3.85
C ASN A 249 4.71 -15.90 3.24
N GLN A 250 3.46 -16.13 2.84
CA GLN A 250 3.04 -17.41 2.26
C GLN A 250 3.69 -17.66 0.88
N ILE A 251 3.83 -16.61 0.06
CA ILE A 251 4.56 -16.70 -1.21
C ILE A 251 6.01 -17.06 -0.95
N ARG A 252 6.68 -16.41 0.01
CA ARG A 252 8.07 -16.73 0.36
C ARG A 252 8.22 -18.17 0.83
N GLY A 253 7.38 -18.63 1.76
CA GLY A 253 7.44 -20.01 2.26
C GLY A 253 7.32 -21.06 1.15
N LYS A 254 6.38 -20.85 0.20
CA LYS A 254 6.24 -21.73 -0.97
C LYS A 254 7.40 -21.63 -1.96
N SER A 255 8.00 -20.45 -2.12
CA SER A 255 9.16 -20.27 -3.01
C SER A 255 10.39 -21.05 -2.54
N GLN A 256 10.61 -21.11 -1.21
CA GLN A 256 11.70 -21.88 -0.62
C GLN A 256 11.46 -23.39 -0.70
N GLN A 257 10.21 -23.86 -0.50
CA GLN A 257 9.87 -25.28 -0.65
C GLN A 257 10.13 -25.79 -2.07
N ARG A 258 9.88 -24.98 -3.11
CA ARG A 258 10.18 -25.34 -4.51
C ARG A 258 11.66 -25.30 -4.88
N GLN A 259 12.51 -24.64 -4.09
CA GLN A 259 13.97 -24.70 -4.24
C GLN A 259 14.60 -25.84 -3.41
N GLY A 260 13.85 -26.44 -2.47
CA GLY A 260 14.33 -27.50 -1.58
C GLY A 260 14.11 -28.95 -2.07
N GLU A 261 13.32 -29.18 -3.12
CA GLU A 261 13.24 -30.49 -3.78
C GLU A 261 14.37 -30.61 -4.81
N PHE A 262 15.60 -30.83 -4.35
CA PHE A 262 16.69 -31.56 -5.02
C PHE A 262 17.94 -31.39 -4.15
N THR A 263 18.04 -32.15 -3.06
CA THR A 263 19.28 -32.78 -2.55
C THR A 263 18.88 -33.71 -1.40
N LEU A 264 18.46 -34.93 -1.74
CA LEU A 264 18.80 -36.08 -0.92
C LEU A 264 19.36 -37.16 -1.85
N ALA A 265 20.68 -37.27 -1.75
CA ALA A 265 21.62 -38.21 -2.33
C ALA A 265 21.07 -39.48 -3.00
N LEU A 266 21.45 -39.66 -4.26
CA LEU A 266 21.89 -40.96 -4.76
C LEU A 266 23.20 -41.34 -4.05
N THR A 267 23.10 -42.20 -3.04
CA THR A 267 24.14 -43.11 -2.52
C THR A 267 23.36 -44.15 -1.71
N GLY A 268 23.37 -45.46 -1.91
CA GLY A 268 24.25 -46.37 -2.61
C GLY A 268 24.15 -47.70 -1.83
N ARG A 269 23.78 -48.77 -2.53
CA ARG A 269 23.48 -50.16 -2.09
C ARG A 269 22.04 -50.44 -1.67
#